data_AF-A0AAW2PDM1-F1
#
_entry.id   AF-A0AAW2PDM1-F1
#
_cell.length_a   1.000
_cell.length_b   1.000
_cell.length_c   1.000
_cell.angle_alpha   90.00
_cell.angle_beta   90.00
_cell.angle_gamma   90.00
#
_symmetry.space_group_name_H-M   'P 1'
#
loop_
_entity.id
_entity.type
_entity.pdbx_description
1 polymer ?
#
loop_
_entity_poly.entity_id
_entity_poly.type
_entity_poly.pdbx_seq_one_letter_code
_entity_poly.pdbx_strand_id
1 'polypeptide(L)'
;MATFGDIGLAAGVNILSALVFLIAFAILRLQPFNDRVYFPKWYLKGLRSNPAQSGVFVSKFVNLDWRAYIRFLNWVPDALKMPEPELIDHAGLDSAVYLRIYLLGLKIFVPVTLLAWAILVPVNWTNNTLAISQATDKVQYSDIDKLSISNIPHGSQRFWTHIVMAYAFTFWTCYTLLKEYETVAEMRLHFLASEKRRPDQFTVLVRNVPPDQDESVTECVEHFFLVNHSEHYLTHQVVINANKLAKLVKEKKSKQNWLDYYQLKYSRNPSQRPTKKTGFLGLCGDKVDAINYQTAEIERLSKEIAEERERVKTDPKCIMPAAFVSFKTRWGAAVCAQTQQTRNPTLWLTEWASEPRDVYWDNLAIPYVSLTIRRLIVAVAFFFLTFFFMIPVTIVQSLANIEGIEKRVPFLKPVIET
;
A
#
# COMPACT_ATOMS: atom_id res chain seq x y z
N MET A 1 24.66 24.01 -9.39
CA MET A 1 24.91 22.55 -9.45
C MET A 1 25.34 22.08 -8.08
N ALA A 2 24.93 20.89 -7.64
CA ALA A 2 25.29 20.37 -6.32
C ALA A 2 26.78 20.00 -6.30
N THR A 3 27.51 20.48 -5.30
CA THR A 3 28.91 20.12 -5.08
C THR A 3 29.03 18.86 -4.22
N PHE A 4 30.21 18.23 -4.19
CA PHE A 4 30.46 17.14 -3.24
C PHE A 4 30.28 17.57 -1.78
N GLY A 5 30.55 18.84 -1.45
CA GLY A 5 30.31 19.41 -0.12
C GLY A 5 28.83 19.43 0.24
N ASP A 6 27.97 19.86 -0.68
CA ASP A 6 26.52 19.90 -0.48
C ASP A 6 25.93 18.49 -0.28
N ILE A 7 26.37 17.53 -1.09
CA ILE A 7 25.96 16.13 -0.96
C ILE A 7 26.46 15.55 0.36
N GLY A 8 27.71 15.85 0.75
CA GLY A 8 28.30 15.39 2.00
C GLY A 8 27.54 15.92 3.22
N LEU A 9 27.20 17.20 3.23
CA LEU A 9 26.40 17.82 4.30
C LEU A 9 24.99 17.20 4.37
N ALA A 10 24.30 17.09 3.23
CA ALA A 10 22.97 16.48 3.17
C ALA A 10 22.98 15.01 3.61
N ALA A 11 23.96 14.23 3.16
CA ALA A 11 24.16 12.86 3.59
C ALA A 11 24.43 12.78 5.10
N GLY A 12 25.30 13.65 5.63
CA GLY A 12 25.59 13.73 7.05
C GLY A 12 24.35 13.98 7.90
N VAL A 13 23.55 15.00 7.54
CA VAL A 13 22.28 15.31 8.24
C VAL A 13 21.31 14.14 8.19
N ASN A 14 21.13 13.52 7.02
CA ASN A 14 20.21 12.39 6.86
C ASN A 14 20.67 11.15 7.63
N ILE A 15 21.97 10.82 7.60
CA ILE A 15 22.54 9.70 8.35
C ILE A 15 22.40 9.95 9.86
N LEU A 16 22.71 11.15 10.34
CA LEU A 16 22.54 11.51 11.75
C LEU A 16 21.07 11.41 12.19
N SER A 17 20.14 11.92 11.38
CA SER A 17 18.71 11.80 11.63
C SER A 17 18.26 10.34 11.68
N ALA A 18 18.72 9.51 10.73
CA ALA A 18 18.43 8.08 10.72
C ALA A 18 18.98 7.38 11.97
N LEU A 19 20.19 7.71 12.43
CA LEU A 19 20.76 7.18 13.67
C LEU A 19 19.92 7.58 14.89
N VAL A 20 19.45 8.82 14.97
CA VAL A 20 18.53 9.27 16.03
C VAL A 20 17.24 8.45 16.02
N PHE A 21 16.65 8.20 14.85
CA PHE A 21 15.45 7.37 14.74
C PHE A 21 15.70 5.91 15.13
N LEU A 22 16.85 5.33 14.76
CA LEU A 22 17.21 3.96 15.15
C LEU A 22 17.41 3.83 16.66
N ILE A 23 18.02 4.83 17.30
CA ILE A 23 18.16 4.88 18.77
C ILE A 23 16.78 5.01 19.42
N ALA A 24 15.93 5.91 18.93
CA ALA A 24 14.57 6.07 19.44
C ALA A 24 13.75 4.78 19.28
N PHE A 25 13.83 4.12 18.12
CA PHE A 25 13.20 2.82 17.87
C PHE A 25 13.65 1.77 18.88
N ALA A 26 14.95 1.65 19.12
CA ALA A 26 15.46 0.66 20.06
C ALA A 26 14.98 0.90 21.49
N ILE A 27 14.98 2.16 21.94
CA ILE A 27 14.48 2.52 23.28
C ILE A 27 12.98 2.23 23.40
N LEU A 28 12.19 2.64 22.41
CA LEU A 28 10.73 2.50 22.44
C LEU A 28 10.27 1.05 22.30
N ARG A 29 10.99 0.22 21.53
CA ARG A 29 10.72 -1.22 21.36
C ARG A 29 10.90 -2.00 22.65
N LEU A 30 11.88 -1.62 23.47
CA LEU A 30 12.16 -2.30 24.74
C LEU A 30 11.11 -1.99 25.82
N GLN A 31 10.28 -0.96 25.63
CA GLN A 31 9.28 -0.60 26.63
C GLN A 31 8.09 -1.60 26.64
N PRO A 32 7.75 -2.19 27.79
CA PRO A 32 6.69 -3.19 27.90
C PRO A 32 5.29 -2.68 27.52
N PHE A 33 5.00 -1.39 27.69
CA PHE A 33 3.71 -0.81 27.28
C PHE A 33 3.55 -0.73 25.76
N ASN A 34 4.64 -0.65 25.00
CA ASN A 34 4.64 -0.61 23.53
C ASN A 34 4.72 -1.99 22.89
N ASP A 35 4.74 -3.07 23.67
CA ASP A 35 4.94 -4.42 23.16
C ASP A 35 3.88 -4.83 22.12
N ARG A 36 2.62 -4.43 22.35
CA ARG A 36 1.51 -4.65 21.41
C ARG A 36 1.65 -3.88 20.10
N VAL A 37 2.41 -2.79 20.09
CA VAL A 37 2.62 -1.93 18.92
C VAL A 37 3.76 -2.48 18.05
N TYR A 38 4.86 -2.91 18.66
CA TYR A 38 6.01 -3.45 17.93
C TYR A 38 5.90 -4.95 17.59
N PHE A 39 5.11 -5.72 18.34
CA PHE A 39 4.90 -7.15 18.11
C PHE A 39 3.44 -7.58 17.86
N PRO A 40 2.61 -6.81 17.11
CA PRO A 40 1.18 -7.08 16.97
C PRO A 40 0.89 -8.43 16.29
N LYS A 41 1.72 -8.83 15.32
CA LYS A 41 1.57 -10.11 14.61
C LYS A 41 1.62 -11.32 15.55
N TRP A 42 2.44 -11.26 16.59
CA TRP A 42 2.59 -12.34 17.58
C TRP A 42 1.34 -12.45 18.47
N TYR A 43 0.71 -11.32 18.78
CA TYR A 43 -0.58 -11.28 19.50
C TYR A 43 -1.73 -11.79 18.63
N LEU A 44 -1.79 -11.38 17.36
CA LEU A 44 -2.82 -11.84 16.42
C LEU A 44 -2.77 -13.36 16.19
N LYS A 45 -1.57 -13.94 16.26
CA LYS A 45 -1.36 -15.40 16.20
C LYS A 45 -1.57 -16.12 17.52
N GLY A 46 -1.74 -15.41 18.62
CA GLY A 46 -1.85 -15.99 19.96
C GLY A 46 -0.56 -16.62 20.51
N LEU A 47 0.59 -16.39 19.87
CA LEU A 47 1.89 -16.93 20.30
C LEU A 47 2.50 -16.14 21.46
N ARG A 48 2.07 -14.89 21.64
CA ARG A 48 2.54 -14.01 22.69
C ARG A 48 1.36 -13.51 23.52
N SER A 49 1.44 -13.72 24.83
CA SER A 49 0.50 -13.17 25.80
C SER A 49 1.11 -11.95 26.49
N ASN A 50 0.26 -11.18 27.16
CA ASN A 50 0.63 -9.90 27.74
C ASN A 50 1.77 -10.09 28.77
N PRO A 51 2.95 -9.47 28.61
CA PRO A 51 4.05 -9.60 29.57
C PRO A 51 3.69 -9.04 30.96
N ALA A 52 2.58 -8.30 31.05
CA ALA A 52 2.08 -7.64 32.26
C ALA A 52 1.52 -8.57 33.36
N GLN A 53 1.62 -9.91 33.25
CA GLN A 53 1.11 -10.82 34.28
C GLN A 53 2.09 -11.16 35.41
N SER A 54 3.40 -10.84 35.30
CA SER A 54 4.39 -11.32 36.28
C SER A 54 5.52 -10.32 36.61
N GLY A 55 5.22 -9.14 37.16
CA GLY A 55 6.26 -8.18 37.56
C GLY A 55 5.82 -7.03 38.48
N VAL A 56 6.80 -6.39 39.12
CA VAL A 56 6.66 -5.17 39.96
C VAL A 56 6.08 -4.02 39.10
N PHE A 57 5.25 -3.14 39.68
CA PHE A 57 4.52 -2.08 38.95
C PHE A 57 5.41 -1.22 38.03
N VAL A 58 6.68 -0.98 38.40
CA VAL A 58 7.63 -0.20 37.58
C VAL A 58 8.14 -0.98 36.36
N SER A 59 8.41 -2.28 36.51
CA SER A 59 8.83 -3.13 35.39
C SER A 59 7.71 -3.40 34.38
N LYS A 60 6.47 -3.02 34.70
CA LYS A 60 5.33 -3.02 33.80
C LYS A 60 5.33 -1.85 32.80
N PHE A 61 6.05 -0.76 33.11
CA PHE A 61 6.09 0.45 32.27
C PHE A 61 7.48 0.73 31.71
N VAL A 62 8.55 0.42 32.45
CA VAL A 62 9.92 0.73 32.00
C VAL A 62 10.79 -0.51 32.07
N ASN A 63 11.49 -0.81 30.99
CA ASN A 63 12.55 -1.81 31.01
C ASN A 63 13.83 -1.19 31.60
N LEU A 64 14.26 -1.70 32.75
CA LEU A 64 15.42 -1.20 33.52
C LEU A 64 16.76 -1.88 33.15
N ASP A 65 16.75 -2.84 32.20
CA ASP A 65 17.96 -3.56 31.80
C ASP A 65 18.88 -2.71 30.90
N TRP A 66 19.80 -1.95 31.49
CA TRP A 66 20.78 -1.10 30.77
C TRP A 66 21.59 -1.87 29.71
N ARG A 67 21.84 -3.17 29.93
CA ARG A 67 22.53 -4.07 28.99
C ARG A 67 21.75 -4.27 27.68
N ALA A 68 20.42 -4.21 27.73
CA ALA A 68 19.56 -4.33 26.54
C ALA A 68 19.69 -3.09 25.63
N TYR A 69 19.91 -1.91 26.22
CA TYR A 69 20.08 -0.66 25.47
C TYR A 69 21.45 -0.55 24.80
N ILE A 70 22.50 -1.17 25.34
CA ILE A 70 23.82 -1.24 24.70
C ILE A 70 23.79 -2.16 23.46
N ARG A 71 22.93 -3.17 23.47
CA ARG A 71 22.77 -4.15 22.39
C ARG A 71 21.69 -3.74 21.37
N PHE A 72 21.51 -2.43 21.17
CA PHE A 72 20.37 -1.91 20.42
C PHE A 72 20.31 -2.34 18.95
N LEU A 73 21.42 -2.75 18.33
CA LEU A 73 21.47 -3.23 16.94
C LEU A 73 21.26 -4.75 16.79
N ASN A 74 21.08 -5.51 17.87
CA ASN A 74 20.92 -6.97 17.79
C ASN A 74 19.70 -7.40 16.96
N TRP A 75 18.71 -6.53 16.76
CA TRP A 75 17.54 -6.85 15.94
C TRP A 75 17.87 -7.05 14.45
N VAL A 76 18.96 -6.45 13.95
CA VAL A 76 19.36 -6.57 12.53
C VAL A 76 19.78 -8.01 12.21
N PRO A 77 20.77 -8.62 12.91
CA PRO A 77 21.11 -10.02 12.65
C PRO A 77 19.97 -10.97 12.99
N ASP A 78 19.16 -10.67 14.02
CA ASP A 78 17.98 -11.48 14.34
C ASP A 78 16.94 -11.48 13.20
N ALA A 79 16.76 -10.34 12.51
CA ALA A 79 15.83 -10.23 11.38
C ALA A 79 16.32 -11.01 10.15
N LEU A 80 17.64 -11.11 9.94
CA LEU A 80 18.25 -11.84 8.82
C LEU A 80 18.36 -13.35 9.08
N LYS A 81 18.21 -13.79 10.33
CA LYS A 81 18.34 -15.20 10.72
C LYS A 81 17.16 -16.07 10.27
N MET A 82 15.99 -15.47 10.04
CA MET A 82 14.77 -16.21 9.70
C MET A 82 14.85 -16.74 8.26
N PRO A 83 14.73 -18.06 8.04
CA PRO A 83 14.75 -18.63 6.70
C PRO A 83 13.45 -18.32 5.93
N GLU A 84 13.54 -18.27 4.60
CA GLU A 84 12.41 -17.89 3.74
C GLU A 84 11.16 -18.77 3.90
N PRO A 85 11.23 -20.11 4.04
CA PRO A 85 10.04 -20.95 4.22
C PRO A 85 9.28 -20.61 5.51
N GLU A 86 10.00 -20.40 6.63
CA GLU A 86 9.38 -19.97 7.88
C GLU A 86 8.75 -18.59 7.74
N LEU A 87 9.37 -17.70 6.96
CA LEU A 87 8.82 -16.37 6.70
C LEU A 87 7.51 -16.46 5.91
N ILE A 88 7.43 -17.35 4.91
CA ILE A 88 6.21 -17.58 4.12
C ILE A 88 5.09 -18.11 5.01
N ASP A 89 5.36 -19.12 5.85
CA ASP A 89 4.37 -19.64 6.80
C ASP A 89 3.97 -18.60 7.84
N HIS A 90 4.91 -17.73 8.22
CA HIS A 90 4.65 -16.74 9.25
C HIS A 90 3.92 -15.49 8.74
N ALA A 91 4.38 -14.89 7.65
CA ALA A 91 3.91 -13.60 7.14
C ALA A 91 3.02 -13.72 5.89
N GLY A 92 3.02 -14.87 5.22
CA GLY A 92 2.38 -15.10 3.93
C GLY A 92 3.35 -14.93 2.76
N LEU A 93 3.02 -15.55 1.62
CA LEU A 93 3.80 -15.51 0.39
C LEU A 93 4.02 -14.08 -0.12
N ASP A 94 2.97 -13.25 -0.14
CA ASP A 94 3.04 -11.88 -0.67
C ASP A 94 4.07 -11.02 0.06
N SER A 95 4.17 -11.17 1.38
CA SER A 95 5.18 -10.47 2.18
C SER A 95 6.60 -10.93 1.85
N ALA A 96 6.80 -12.24 1.63
CA ALA A 96 8.10 -12.79 1.25
C ALA A 96 8.51 -12.31 -0.15
N VAL A 97 7.60 -12.38 -1.13
CA VAL A 97 7.85 -11.88 -2.49
C VAL A 97 8.14 -10.38 -2.48
N TYR A 98 7.45 -9.60 -1.64
CA TYR A 98 7.74 -8.18 -1.47
C TYR A 98 9.16 -7.92 -0.95
N LEU A 99 9.65 -8.68 0.05
CA LEU A 99 11.05 -8.56 0.50
C LEU A 99 12.05 -8.92 -0.59
N ARG A 100 11.71 -9.89 -1.45
CA ARG A 100 12.55 -10.28 -2.57
C ARG A 100 12.70 -9.19 -3.62
N ILE A 101 11.78 -8.22 -3.72
CA ILE A 101 11.98 -7.03 -4.57
C ILE A 101 13.21 -6.24 -4.12
N TYR A 102 13.44 -6.10 -2.81
CA TYR A 102 14.65 -5.42 -2.30
C TYR A 102 15.91 -6.25 -2.54
N LEU A 103 15.84 -7.57 -2.33
CA LEU A 103 16.96 -8.47 -2.62
C LEU A 103 17.31 -8.50 -4.12
N LEU A 104 16.30 -8.48 -4.99
CA LEU A 104 16.44 -8.34 -6.44
C LEU A 104 17.11 -7.00 -6.79
N GLY A 105 16.67 -5.91 -6.15
CA GLY A 105 17.33 -4.61 -6.27
C GLY A 105 18.83 -4.68 -5.96
N LEU A 106 19.21 -5.31 -4.84
CA LEU A 106 20.62 -5.50 -4.49
C LEU A 106 21.36 -6.38 -5.51
N LYS A 107 20.76 -7.49 -5.96
CA LYS A 107 21.34 -8.39 -6.99
C LYS A 107 21.57 -7.67 -8.33
N ILE A 108 20.69 -6.75 -8.72
CA ILE A 108 20.83 -5.95 -9.96
C ILE A 108 21.88 -4.86 -9.75
N PHE A 109 21.73 -4.02 -8.73
CA PHE A 109 22.50 -2.79 -8.60
C PHE A 109 23.91 -2.98 -8.06
N VAL A 110 24.20 -4.00 -7.23
CA VAL A 110 25.56 -4.19 -6.68
C VAL A 110 26.59 -4.48 -7.78
N PRO A 111 26.40 -5.48 -8.67
CA PRO A 111 27.34 -5.73 -9.76
C PRO A 111 27.44 -4.57 -10.75
N VAL A 112 26.30 -3.93 -11.08
CA VAL A 112 26.25 -2.76 -11.97
C VAL A 112 27.06 -1.61 -11.40
N THR A 113 26.93 -1.32 -10.10
CA THR A 113 27.67 -0.25 -9.42
C THR A 113 29.17 -0.55 -9.39
N LEU A 114 29.56 -1.78 -9.07
CA LEU A 114 30.97 -2.17 -9.07
C LEU A 114 31.60 -2.06 -10.47
N LEU A 115 30.89 -2.50 -11.51
CA LEU A 115 31.38 -2.43 -12.89
C LEU A 115 31.41 -0.98 -13.40
N ALA A 116 30.39 -0.17 -13.09
CA ALA A 116 30.36 1.25 -13.41
C ALA A 116 31.50 2.00 -12.73
N TRP A 117 31.77 1.71 -11.45
CA TRP A 117 32.88 2.31 -10.71
C TRP A 117 34.24 1.89 -11.27
N ALA A 118 34.42 0.62 -11.63
CA ALA A 118 35.69 0.13 -12.16
C ALA A 118 36.01 0.66 -13.57
N ILE A 119 35.00 0.85 -14.43
CA ILE A 119 35.20 1.16 -15.86
C ILE A 119 34.80 2.60 -16.19
N LEU A 120 33.57 3.01 -15.89
CA LEU A 120 33.03 4.30 -16.35
C LEU A 120 33.67 5.48 -15.62
N VAL A 121 33.95 5.34 -14.32
CA VAL A 121 34.58 6.40 -13.53
C VAL A 121 35.98 6.76 -14.07
N PRO A 122 36.92 5.83 -14.28
CA PRO A 122 38.21 6.16 -14.89
C PRO A 122 38.10 6.71 -16.32
N VAL A 123 37.22 6.14 -17.14
CA VAL A 123 37.05 6.54 -18.56
C VAL A 123 36.55 7.98 -18.68
N ASN A 124 35.64 8.39 -17.80
CA ASN A 124 35.07 9.73 -17.79
C ASN A 124 36.01 10.73 -17.08
N TRP A 125 36.65 10.33 -15.97
CA TRP A 125 37.51 11.21 -15.19
C TRP A 125 38.81 11.61 -15.90
N THR A 126 39.37 10.72 -16.72
CA THR A 126 40.66 10.96 -17.41
C THR A 126 40.59 12.00 -18.53
N ASN A 127 39.42 12.60 -18.79
CA ASN A 127 39.29 13.61 -19.83
C ASN A 127 39.14 15.01 -19.23
N ASN A 128 39.53 16.02 -20.00
CA ASN A 128 39.56 17.43 -19.58
C ASN A 128 38.62 18.32 -20.40
N THR A 129 37.65 17.75 -21.11
CA THR A 129 36.77 18.50 -22.01
C THR A 129 35.98 19.59 -21.27
N LEU A 130 35.43 19.29 -20.09
CA LEU A 130 34.71 20.31 -19.30
C LEU A 130 35.62 21.45 -18.84
N ALA A 131 36.88 21.16 -18.50
CA ALA A 131 37.86 22.18 -18.12
C ALA A 131 38.20 23.11 -19.29
N ILE A 132 38.27 22.57 -20.52
CA ILE A 132 38.48 23.36 -21.74
C ILE A 132 37.23 24.21 -22.04
N SER A 133 36.03 23.62 -21.96
CA SER A 133 34.77 24.34 -22.20
C SER A 133 34.48 25.45 -21.18
N GLN A 134 34.99 25.35 -19.96
CA GLN A 134 34.93 26.47 -19.00
C GLN A 134 35.77 27.66 -19.44
N ALA A 135 36.93 27.43 -20.06
CA ALA A 135 37.79 28.50 -20.56
C ALA A 135 37.26 29.13 -21.86
N THR A 136 36.65 28.34 -22.74
CA THR A 136 36.17 28.80 -24.06
C THR A 136 34.72 29.31 -24.03
N ASP A 137 33.81 28.53 -23.45
CA ASP A 137 32.35 28.76 -23.53
C ASP A 137 31.73 29.22 -22.20
N LYS A 138 32.57 29.47 -21.17
CA LYS A 138 32.16 29.85 -19.81
C LYS A 138 31.11 28.90 -19.20
N VAL A 139 31.17 27.62 -19.56
CA VAL A 139 30.28 26.60 -18.99
C VAL A 139 30.66 26.38 -17.53
N GLN A 140 29.71 26.58 -16.63
CA GLN A 140 29.85 26.16 -15.24
C GLN A 140 29.67 24.65 -15.16
N TYR A 141 30.52 23.96 -14.39
CA TYR A 141 30.39 22.53 -14.11
C TYR A 141 30.88 22.22 -12.70
N SER A 142 30.38 21.13 -12.12
CA SER A 142 30.79 20.58 -10.83
C SER A 142 31.74 19.39 -11.00
N ASP A 143 32.48 19.01 -9.96
CA ASP A 143 33.36 17.84 -10.01
C ASP A 143 32.61 16.52 -10.28
N ILE A 144 31.30 16.47 -10.02
CA ILE A 144 30.44 15.31 -10.31
C ILE A 144 30.20 15.19 -11.81
N ASP A 145 30.09 16.31 -12.53
CA ASP A 145 29.86 16.31 -13.97
C ASP A 145 31.04 15.69 -14.73
N LYS A 146 32.25 15.77 -14.17
CA LYS A 146 33.46 15.08 -14.68
C LYS A 146 33.29 13.56 -14.75
N LEU A 147 32.45 12.99 -13.88
CA LEU A 147 32.17 11.55 -13.84
C LEU A 147 31.12 11.11 -14.86
N SER A 148 30.46 12.06 -15.53
CA SER A 148 29.37 11.79 -16.46
C SER A 148 29.82 11.80 -17.92
N ILE A 149 28.92 11.42 -18.81
CA ILE A 149 29.13 11.45 -20.26
C ILE A 149 29.40 12.86 -20.81
N SER A 150 29.03 13.92 -20.08
CA SER A 150 29.27 15.31 -20.49
C SER A 150 30.75 15.66 -20.57
N ASN A 151 31.62 14.92 -19.87
CA ASN A 151 33.06 15.11 -19.94
C ASN A 151 33.71 14.42 -21.14
N ILE A 152 32.96 13.82 -22.07
CA ILE A 152 33.49 13.13 -23.25
C ILE A 152 33.33 14.03 -24.49
N PRO A 153 34.36 14.22 -25.32
CA PRO A 153 34.28 15.08 -26.48
C PRO A 153 33.53 14.37 -27.62
N HIS A 154 32.83 15.13 -28.45
CA HIS A 154 32.16 14.61 -29.63
C HIS A 154 33.14 13.89 -30.57
N GLY A 155 32.72 12.74 -31.11
CA GLY A 155 33.55 11.90 -31.99
C GLY A 155 34.59 11.02 -31.30
N SER A 156 34.64 11.00 -29.96
CA SER A 156 35.58 10.15 -29.21
C SER A 156 35.20 8.67 -29.23
N GLN A 157 36.21 7.80 -29.35
CA GLN A 157 36.04 6.35 -29.27
C GLN A 157 35.55 5.86 -27.90
N ARG A 158 35.64 6.70 -26.85
CA ARG A 158 35.19 6.37 -25.48
C ARG A 158 33.67 6.18 -25.37
N PHE A 159 32.89 6.69 -26.32
CA PHE A 159 31.45 6.42 -26.38
C PHE A 159 31.13 4.94 -26.59
N TRP A 160 31.99 4.18 -27.27
CA TRP A 160 31.81 2.73 -27.40
C TRP A 160 31.79 2.02 -26.06
N THR A 161 32.60 2.48 -25.08
CA THR A 161 32.57 1.94 -23.72
C THR A 161 31.19 2.09 -23.10
N HIS A 162 30.54 3.25 -23.23
CA HIS A 162 29.18 3.47 -22.72
C HIS A 162 28.14 2.58 -23.38
N ILE A 163 28.24 2.38 -24.70
CA ILE A 163 27.33 1.51 -25.45
C ILE A 163 27.49 0.05 -25.00
N VAL A 164 28.73 -0.45 -24.94
CA VAL A 164 29.01 -1.83 -24.49
C VAL A 164 28.53 -2.04 -23.05
N MET A 165 28.76 -1.05 -22.17
CA MET A 165 28.29 -1.09 -20.79
C MET A 165 26.77 -1.07 -20.69
N ALA A 166 26.07 -0.31 -21.53
CA ALA A 166 24.62 -0.31 -21.60
C ALA A 166 24.09 -1.71 -21.96
N TYR A 167 24.65 -2.36 -22.99
CA TYR A 167 24.30 -3.75 -23.33
C TYR A 167 24.60 -4.72 -22.20
N ALA A 168 25.74 -4.60 -21.53
CA ALA A 168 26.10 -5.45 -20.39
C ALA A 168 25.11 -5.28 -19.22
N PHE A 169 24.74 -4.04 -18.88
CA PHE A 169 23.75 -3.74 -17.84
C PHE A 169 22.36 -4.25 -18.19
N THR A 170 21.91 -4.04 -19.43
CA THR A 170 20.62 -4.55 -19.89
C THR A 170 20.59 -6.08 -19.85
N PHE A 171 21.63 -6.74 -20.37
CA PHE A 171 21.73 -8.20 -20.34
C PHE A 171 21.70 -8.76 -18.92
N TRP A 172 22.52 -8.20 -18.01
CA TRP A 172 22.54 -8.61 -16.60
C TRP A 172 21.19 -8.41 -15.91
N THR A 173 20.54 -7.28 -16.16
CA THR A 173 19.24 -6.96 -15.59
C THR A 173 18.17 -7.92 -16.10
N CYS A 174 18.08 -8.15 -17.41
CA CYS A 174 17.14 -9.10 -18.01
C CYS A 174 17.39 -10.54 -17.52
N TYR A 175 18.65 -10.96 -17.42
CA TYR A 175 19.00 -12.27 -16.88
C TYR A 175 18.54 -12.45 -15.42
N THR A 176 18.83 -11.46 -14.58
CA THR A 176 18.45 -11.50 -13.15
C THR A 176 16.92 -11.47 -12.99
N LEU A 177 16.22 -10.67 -13.79
CA LEU A 177 14.76 -10.63 -13.82
C LEU A 177 14.16 -11.97 -14.24
N LEU A 178 14.70 -12.60 -15.29
CA LEU A 178 14.23 -13.91 -15.74
C LEU A 178 14.37 -14.96 -14.64
N LYS A 179 15.53 -15.01 -13.97
CA LYS A 179 15.79 -15.97 -12.89
C LYS A 179 14.95 -15.73 -11.64
N GLU A 180 14.75 -14.47 -11.27
CA GLU A 180 13.87 -14.16 -10.14
C GLU A 180 12.40 -14.45 -10.48
N TYR A 181 11.97 -14.21 -11.71
CA TYR A 181 10.62 -14.54 -12.17
C TYR A 181 10.36 -16.05 -12.14
N GLU A 182 11.31 -16.86 -12.63
CA GLU A 182 11.27 -18.33 -12.54
C GLU A 182 11.12 -18.78 -11.07
N THR A 183 11.95 -18.25 -10.18
CA THR A 183 11.91 -18.59 -8.74
C THR A 183 10.57 -18.20 -8.09
N VAL A 184 10.05 -17.00 -8.40
CA VAL A 184 8.75 -16.52 -7.86
C VAL A 184 7.58 -17.35 -8.40
N ALA A 185 7.64 -17.76 -9.66
CA ALA A 185 6.62 -18.63 -10.25
C ALA A 185 6.60 -20.01 -9.53
N GLU A 186 7.76 -20.62 -9.30
CA GLU A 186 7.88 -21.89 -8.57
C GLU A 186 7.36 -21.77 -7.12
N MET A 187 7.77 -20.73 -6.39
CA MET A 187 7.29 -20.46 -5.03
C MET A 187 5.77 -20.30 -5.00
N ARG A 188 5.20 -19.58 -5.98
CA ARG A 188 3.75 -19.39 -6.09
C ARG A 188 3.02 -20.70 -6.36
N LEU A 189 3.51 -21.52 -7.27
CA LEU A 189 2.91 -22.82 -7.59
C LEU A 189 2.97 -23.77 -6.37
N HIS A 190 4.12 -23.83 -5.69
CA HIS A 190 4.27 -24.62 -4.47
C HIS A 190 3.32 -24.14 -3.36
N PHE A 191 3.25 -22.83 -3.14
CA PHE A 191 2.36 -22.24 -2.14
C PHE A 191 0.90 -22.56 -2.42
N LEU A 192 0.42 -22.35 -3.65
CA LEU A 192 -0.95 -22.65 -4.06
C LEU A 192 -1.31 -24.13 -3.89
N ALA A 193 -0.36 -25.04 -4.13
CA ALA A 193 -0.56 -26.48 -3.92
C ALA A 193 -0.63 -26.86 -2.43
N SER A 194 0.15 -26.20 -1.58
CA SER A 194 0.19 -26.43 -0.13
C SER A 194 -0.89 -25.71 0.68
N GLU A 195 -1.57 -24.74 0.07
CA GLU A 195 -2.47 -23.83 0.79
C GLU A 195 -3.70 -24.56 1.35
N LYS A 196 -4.12 -24.14 2.54
CA LYS A 196 -5.32 -24.68 3.19
C LYS A 196 -6.57 -24.37 2.37
N ARG A 197 -7.63 -25.15 2.60
CA ARG A 197 -8.93 -24.94 1.96
C ARG A 197 -9.47 -23.55 2.32
N ARG A 198 -9.62 -22.70 1.32
CA ARG A 198 -10.24 -21.37 1.43
C ARG A 198 -11.40 -21.25 0.41
N PRO A 199 -12.40 -20.38 0.66
CA PRO A 199 -13.58 -20.27 -0.20
C PRO A 199 -13.30 -19.67 -1.59
N ASP A 200 -12.26 -18.85 -1.74
CA ASP A 200 -11.80 -18.29 -3.03
C ASP A 200 -11.48 -19.37 -4.06
N GLN A 201 -10.94 -20.51 -3.63
CA GLN A 201 -10.60 -21.64 -4.52
C GLN A 201 -11.81 -22.34 -5.15
N PHE A 202 -13.00 -22.13 -4.61
CA PHE A 202 -14.24 -22.80 -5.03
C PHE A 202 -15.29 -21.82 -5.58
N THR A 203 -15.03 -20.52 -5.49
CA THR A 203 -16.03 -19.49 -5.77
C THR A 203 -15.61 -18.63 -6.96
N VAL A 204 -16.55 -18.40 -7.86
CA VAL A 204 -16.39 -17.52 -9.02
C VAL A 204 -17.35 -16.35 -8.85
N LEU A 205 -16.85 -15.13 -9.08
CA LEU A 205 -17.67 -13.93 -9.17
C LEU A 205 -18.22 -13.83 -10.59
N VAL A 206 -19.54 -13.90 -10.71
CA VAL A 206 -20.27 -13.70 -11.95
C VAL A 206 -20.80 -12.27 -11.98
N ARG A 207 -20.50 -11.52 -13.04
CA ARG A 207 -20.97 -10.15 -13.25
C ARG A 207 -21.77 -10.05 -14.54
N ASN A 208 -22.65 -9.04 -14.57
CA ASN A 208 -23.47 -8.69 -15.72
C ASN A 208 -24.36 -9.85 -16.19
N VAL A 209 -25.12 -10.41 -15.23
CA VAL A 209 -26.22 -11.33 -15.51
C VAL A 209 -27.26 -10.59 -16.36
N PRO A 210 -27.72 -11.14 -17.49
CA PRO A 210 -28.72 -10.49 -18.33
C PRO A 210 -30.02 -10.30 -17.54
N PRO A 211 -30.70 -9.15 -17.71
CA PRO A 211 -32.01 -8.96 -17.11
C PRO A 211 -33.03 -9.86 -17.84
N ASP A 212 -33.79 -10.61 -17.06
CA ASP A 212 -34.97 -11.33 -17.52
C ASP A 212 -36.23 -10.63 -16.98
N GLN A 213 -37.35 -10.70 -17.72
CA GLN A 213 -38.64 -10.17 -17.29
C GLN A 213 -39.37 -11.14 -16.35
N ASP A 214 -39.14 -12.44 -16.54
CA ASP A 214 -39.91 -13.49 -15.88
C ASP A 214 -39.14 -14.11 -14.70
N GLU A 215 -37.80 -14.15 -14.77
CA GLU A 215 -36.93 -14.77 -13.76
C GLU A 215 -36.17 -13.73 -12.92
N SER A 216 -36.05 -13.99 -11.61
CA SER A 216 -35.15 -13.22 -10.74
C SER A 216 -33.68 -13.57 -11.01
N VAL A 217 -32.75 -12.68 -10.65
CA VAL A 217 -31.30 -12.94 -10.83
C VAL A 217 -30.86 -14.25 -10.15
N THR A 218 -31.46 -14.59 -9.01
CA THR A 218 -31.24 -15.85 -8.28
C THR A 218 -31.61 -17.05 -9.15
N GLU A 219 -32.82 -17.06 -9.71
CA GLU A 219 -33.33 -18.14 -10.57
C GLU A 219 -32.54 -18.23 -11.87
N CYS A 220 -32.24 -17.09 -12.51
CA CYS A 220 -31.42 -17.05 -13.73
C CYS A 220 -30.05 -17.70 -13.51
N VAL A 221 -29.39 -17.37 -12.40
CA VAL A 221 -28.07 -17.91 -12.05
C VAL A 221 -28.18 -19.41 -11.78
N GLU A 222 -29.17 -19.82 -10.99
CA GLU A 222 -29.39 -21.24 -10.70
C GLU A 222 -29.64 -22.05 -11.98
N HIS A 223 -30.58 -21.62 -12.82
CA HIS A 223 -30.90 -22.26 -14.09
C HIS A 223 -29.67 -22.34 -15.02
N PHE A 224 -28.95 -21.23 -15.19
CA PHE A 224 -27.76 -21.18 -16.03
C PHE A 224 -26.68 -22.19 -15.60
N PHE A 225 -26.38 -22.25 -14.29
CA PHE A 225 -25.32 -23.12 -13.79
C PHE A 225 -25.77 -24.58 -13.64
N LEU A 226 -27.05 -24.85 -13.40
CA LEU A 226 -27.59 -26.21 -13.43
C LEU A 226 -27.57 -26.81 -14.84
N VAL A 227 -27.79 -26.01 -15.88
CA VAL A 227 -27.75 -26.49 -17.27
C VAL A 227 -26.31 -26.69 -17.75
N ASN A 228 -25.44 -25.70 -17.52
CA ASN A 228 -24.08 -25.71 -18.10
C ASN A 228 -23.04 -26.44 -17.22
N HIS A 229 -23.24 -26.47 -15.89
CA HIS A 229 -22.27 -26.99 -14.91
C HIS A 229 -22.93 -27.91 -13.87
N SER A 230 -23.90 -28.72 -14.30
CA SER A 230 -24.78 -29.55 -13.45
C SER A 230 -24.05 -30.36 -12.36
N GLU A 231 -22.94 -31.03 -12.72
CA GLU A 231 -22.22 -31.93 -11.81
C GLU A 231 -21.46 -31.18 -10.72
N HIS A 232 -20.96 -29.98 -11.02
CA HIS A 232 -20.04 -29.23 -10.17
C HIS A 232 -20.68 -28.08 -9.42
N TYR A 233 -21.83 -27.59 -9.88
CA TYR A 233 -22.56 -26.52 -9.18
C TYR A 233 -22.92 -26.95 -7.75
N LEU A 234 -22.66 -26.06 -6.78
CA LEU A 234 -22.99 -26.27 -5.37
C LEU A 234 -24.10 -25.32 -4.92
N THR A 235 -23.86 -24.01 -5.03
CA THR A 235 -24.76 -22.97 -4.55
C THR A 235 -24.35 -21.62 -5.14
N HIS A 236 -25.21 -20.62 -5.03
CA HIS A 236 -24.89 -19.24 -5.39
C HIS A 236 -25.38 -18.26 -4.32
N GLN A 237 -24.73 -17.10 -4.26
CA GLN A 237 -25.10 -16.00 -3.39
C GLN A 237 -25.15 -14.73 -4.23
N VAL A 238 -26.34 -14.16 -4.39
CA VAL A 238 -26.51 -12.88 -5.12
C VAL A 238 -25.89 -11.72 -4.36
N VAL A 239 -25.36 -10.76 -5.11
CA VAL A 239 -24.82 -9.50 -4.58
C VAL A 239 -25.98 -8.55 -4.32
N ILE A 240 -26.00 -8.00 -3.10
CA ILE A 240 -27.03 -7.06 -2.67
C ILE A 240 -26.39 -5.69 -2.46
N ASN A 241 -27.04 -4.64 -2.97
CA ASN A 241 -26.66 -3.25 -2.75
C ASN A 241 -26.99 -2.82 -1.33
N ALA A 242 -26.03 -3.04 -0.42
CA ALA A 242 -26.13 -2.68 0.99
C ALA A 242 -25.35 -1.40 1.34
N ASN A 243 -25.02 -0.54 0.37
CA ASN A 243 -24.12 0.61 0.60
C ASN A 243 -24.67 1.59 1.64
N LYS A 244 -25.98 1.89 1.60
CA LYS A 244 -26.63 2.75 2.62
C LYS A 244 -26.59 2.10 4.00
N LEU A 245 -26.88 0.81 4.08
CA LEU A 245 -26.85 0.04 5.32
C LEU A 245 -25.43 0.00 5.92
N ALA A 246 -24.41 -0.27 5.10
CA ALA A 246 -23.01 -0.29 5.50
C ALA A 246 -22.56 1.08 6.05
N LYS A 247 -22.99 2.17 5.41
CA LYS A 247 -22.75 3.54 5.89
C LYS A 247 -23.37 3.79 7.26
N LEU A 248 -24.65 3.43 7.46
CA LEU A 248 -25.33 3.58 8.75
C LEU A 248 -24.67 2.76 9.86
N VAL A 249 -24.28 1.51 9.57
CA VAL A 249 -23.56 0.66 10.53
C VAL A 249 -22.19 1.25 10.89
N LYS A 250 -21.46 1.81 9.92
CA LYS A 250 -20.19 2.49 10.16
C LYS A 250 -20.36 3.74 11.02
N GLU A 251 -21.40 4.53 10.75
CA GLU A 251 -21.74 5.70 11.56
C GLU A 251 -22.10 5.29 12.99
N LYS A 252 -22.94 4.27 13.19
CA LYS A 252 -23.28 3.74 14.51
C LYS A 252 -22.03 3.30 15.30
N LYS A 253 -21.10 2.57 14.67
CA LYS A 253 -19.82 2.19 15.30
C LYS A 253 -19.00 3.42 15.72
N SER A 254 -18.95 4.46 14.89
CA SER A 254 -18.26 5.70 15.24
C SER A 254 -18.92 6.41 16.43
N LYS A 255 -20.26 6.47 16.48
CA LYS A 255 -21.00 7.03 17.62
C LYS A 255 -20.77 6.22 18.90
N GLN A 256 -20.71 4.89 18.79
CA GLN A 256 -20.36 4.02 19.92
C GLN A 256 -18.96 4.33 20.46
N ASN A 257 -17.95 4.48 19.61
CA ASN A 257 -16.60 4.85 20.06
C ASN A 257 -16.59 6.20 20.79
N TRP A 258 -17.39 7.17 20.33
CA TRP A 258 -17.55 8.45 21.03
C TRP A 258 -18.29 8.32 22.36
N LEU A 259 -19.32 7.49 22.43
CA LEU A 259 -20.02 7.17 23.67
C LEU A 259 -19.04 6.57 24.69
N ASP A 260 -18.26 5.58 24.28
CA ASP A 260 -17.24 4.94 25.13
C ASP A 260 -16.22 5.98 25.61
N TYR A 261 -15.75 6.88 24.73
CA TYR A 261 -14.85 7.98 25.11
C TYR A 261 -15.46 8.89 26.18
N TYR A 262 -16.72 9.32 26.01
CA TYR A 262 -17.39 10.21 26.96
C TYR A 262 -17.70 9.52 28.28
N GLN A 263 -18.08 8.24 28.25
CA GLN A 263 -18.26 7.42 29.45
C GLN A 263 -16.96 7.27 30.21
N LEU A 264 -15.85 6.92 29.54
CA LEU A 264 -14.53 6.84 30.18
C LEU A 264 -14.08 8.18 30.77
N LYS A 265 -14.36 9.30 30.07
CA LYS A 265 -14.07 10.65 30.56
C LYS A 265 -14.86 10.96 31.83
N TYR A 266 -16.15 10.59 31.86
CA TYR A 266 -17.00 10.76 33.04
C TYR A 266 -16.58 9.85 34.20
N SER A 267 -16.24 8.58 33.94
CA SER A 267 -15.74 7.66 34.96
C SER A 267 -14.45 8.14 35.64
N ARG A 268 -13.58 8.86 34.90
CA ARG A 268 -12.37 9.46 35.46
C ARG A 268 -12.64 10.69 36.33
N ASN A 269 -13.69 11.46 36.03
CA ASN A 269 -14.08 12.64 36.79
C ASN A 269 -15.61 12.75 36.90
N PRO A 270 -16.22 12.07 37.89
CA PRO A 270 -17.68 12.02 38.03
C PRO A 270 -18.33 13.38 38.34
N SER A 271 -17.56 14.34 38.84
CA SER A 271 -18.03 15.67 39.23
C SER A 271 -18.40 16.56 38.03
N GLN A 272 -17.90 16.26 36.83
CA GLN A 272 -18.18 17.06 35.62
C GLN A 272 -18.73 16.18 34.51
N ARG A 273 -20.01 16.39 34.16
CA ARG A 273 -20.64 15.67 33.06
C ARG A 273 -20.14 16.23 31.72
N PRO A 274 -19.66 15.38 30.79
CA PRO A 274 -19.14 15.86 29.52
C PRO A 274 -20.26 16.45 28.66
N THR A 275 -20.10 17.70 28.24
CA THR A 275 -21.02 18.37 27.33
C THR A 275 -20.41 18.49 25.93
N LYS A 276 -21.28 18.52 24.92
CA LYS A 276 -20.91 18.71 23.52
C LYS A 276 -21.83 19.77 22.90
N LYS A 277 -21.30 20.55 21.96
CA LYS A 277 -22.12 21.43 21.11
C LYS A 277 -22.60 20.68 19.86
N THR A 278 -23.84 20.92 19.47
CA THR A 278 -24.52 20.19 18.38
C THR A 278 -24.09 20.59 16.97
N GLY A 279 -23.55 21.79 16.77
CA GLY A 279 -23.24 22.34 15.45
C GLY A 279 -21.89 21.94 14.86
N PHE A 280 -21.54 22.60 13.76
CA PHE A 280 -20.39 22.28 12.92
C PHE A 280 -19.07 22.23 13.71
N LEU A 281 -18.38 21.09 13.65
CA LEU A 281 -17.12 20.82 14.35
C LEU A 281 -17.16 21.09 15.88
N GLY A 282 -18.34 21.18 16.49
CA GLY A 282 -18.49 21.54 17.90
C GLY A 282 -18.27 23.03 18.22
N LEU A 283 -18.30 23.92 17.22
CA LEU A 283 -18.08 25.37 17.39
C LEU A 283 -19.40 26.12 17.70
N CYS A 284 -20.47 25.80 16.98
CA CYS A 284 -21.79 26.43 17.10
C CYS A 284 -22.82 25.48 17.70
N GLY A 285 -23.96 26.02 18.18
CA GLY A 285 -25.08 25.24 18.69
C GLY A 285 -25.11 25.07 20.21
N ASP A 286 -26.23 24.51 20.69
CA ASP A 286 -26.54 24.36 22.10
C ASP A 286 -25.62 23.35 22.79
N LYS A 287 -25.29 23.63 24.06
CA LYS A 287 -24.53 22.70 24.90
C LYS A 287 -25.48 21.63 25.41
N VAL A 288 -25.33 20.42 24.88
CA VAL A 288 -26.09 19.25 25.28
C VAL A 288 -25.20 18.27 26.02
N ASP A 289 -25.84 17.39 26.80
CA ASP A 289 -25.15 16.28 27.43
C ASP A 289 -24.62 15.30 26.37
N ALA A 290 -23.32 15.07 26.35
CA ALA A 290 -22.69 14.27 25.31
C ALA A 290 -23.10 12.79 25.38
N ILE A 291 -23.27 12.24 26.58
CA ILE A 291 -23.60 10.81 26.78
C ILE A 291 -25.04 10.56 26.34
N ASN A 292 -25.99 11.34 26.88
CA ASN A 292 -27.40 11.19 26.53
C ASN A 292 -27.63 11.42 25.02
N TYR A 293 -26.96 12.42 24.45
CA TYR A 293 -27.05 12.70 23.02
C TYR A 293 -26.51 11.55 22.15
N GLN A 294 -25.32 11.00 22.48
CA GLN A 294 -24.80 9.84 21.74
C GLN A 294 -25.72 8.62 21.88
N THR A 295 -26.25 8.34 23.08
CA THR A 295 -27.17 7.23 23.31
C THR A 295 -28.44 7.36 22.47
N ALA A 296 -29.07 8.54 22.46
CA ALA A 296 -30.26 8.80 21.65
C ALA A 296 -29.97 8.65 20.13
N GLU A 297 -28.80 9.12 19.69
CA GLU A 297 -28.38 9.01 18.30
C GLU A 297 -28.09 7.55 17.90
N ILE A 298 -27.50 6.75 18.79
CA ILE A 298 -27.30 5.32 18.57
C ILE A 298 -28.65 4.59 18.48
N GLU A 299 -29.63 4.97 19.30
CA GLU A 299 -30.98 4.41 19.23
C GLU A 299 -31.66 4.76 17.89
N ARG A 300 -31.60 6.04 17.48
CA ARG A 300 -32.09 6.50 16.18
C ARG A 300 -31.48 5.71 15.02
N LEU A 301 -30.14 5.61 14.99
CA LEU A 301 -29.42 4.84 13.98
C LEU A 301 -29.76 3.35 14.03
N SER A 302 -30.04 2.80 15.21
CA SER A 302 -30.41 1.38 15.35
C SER A 302 -31.78 1.10 14.73
N LYS A 303 -32.74 2.02 14.87
CA LYS A 303 -34.05 1.94 14.22
C LYS A 303 -33.91 2.03 12.69
N GLU A 304 -33.18 3.04 12.20
CA GLU A 304 -32.92 3.20 10.76
C GLU A 304 -32.18 2.00 10.14
N ILE A 305 -31.22 1.41 10.86
CA ILE A 305 -30.53 0.19 10.42
C ILE A 305 -31.52 -0.98 10.32
N ALA A 306 -32.44 -1.13 11.26
CA ALA A 306 -33.44 -2.20 11.21
C ALA A 306 -34.38 -2.03 10.01
N GLU A 307 -34.88 -0.81 9.78
CA GLU A 307 -35.73 -0.46 8.65
C GLU A 307 -35.03 -0.70 7.31
N GLU A 308 -33.79 -0.20 7.14
CA GLU A 308 -33.03 -0.41 5.91
C GLU A 308 -32.64 -1.88 5.71
N ARG A 309 -32.43 -2.65 6.78
CA ARG A 309 -32.14 -4.09 6.67
C ARG A 309 -33.32 -4.87 6.10
N GLU A 310 -34.53 -4.55 6.51
CA GLU A 310 -35.73 -5.18 5.96
C GLU A 310 -36.02 -4.72 4.54
N ARG A 311 -35.79 -3.43 4.24
CA ARG A 311 -35.87 -2.89 2.88
C ARG A 311 -34.92 -3.61 1.92
N VAL A 312 -33.65 -3.77 2.30
CA VAL A 312 -32.61 -4.41 1.47
C VAL A 312 -32.92 -5.88 1.17
N LYS A 313 -33.63 -6.58 2.06
CA LYS A 313 -34.07 -7.97 1.83
C LYS A 313 -35.29 -8.07 0.92
N THR A 314 -36.19 -7.09 1.00
CA THR A 314 -37.50 -7.16 0.35
C THR A 314 -37.51 -6.49 -1.03
N ASP A 315 -36.72 -5.44 -1.21
CA ASP A 315 -36.68 -4.65 -2.46
C ASP A 315 -35.85 -5.38 -3.54
N PRO A 316 -36.47 -5.85 -4.64
CA PRO A 316 -35.73 -6.50 -5.72
C PRO A 316 -34.76 -5.55 -6.42
N LYS A 317 -34.97 -4.22 -6.34
CA LYS A 317 -34.06 -3.22 -6.93
C LYS A 317 -32.71 -3.16 -6.22
N CYS A 318 -32.63 -3.68 -5.00
CA CYS A 318 -31.37 -3.80 -4.27
C CYS A 318 -30.53 -4.99 -4.77
N ILE A 319 -31.09 -5.93 -5.53
CA ILE A 319 -30.36 -7.06 -6.08
C ILE A 319 -29.58 -6.58 -7.30
N MET A 320 -28.26 -6.80 -7.28
CA MET A 320 -27.40 -6.47 -8.40
C MET A 320 -27.35 -7.65 -9.39
N PRO A 321 -27.14 -7.41 -10.70
CA PRO A 321 -26.91 -8.47 -11.69
C PRO A 321 -25.51 -9.06 -11.56
N ALA A 322 -25.16 -9.52 -10.36
CA ALA A 322 -23.92 -10.16 -9.99
C ALA A 322 -24.14 -11.17 -8.86
N ALA A 323 -23.39 -12.26 -8.88
CA ALA A 323 -23.51 -13.33 -7.89
C ALA A 323 -22.15 -14.01 -7.66
N PHE A 324 -21.96 -14.53 -6.45
CA PHE A 324 -20.89 -15.46 -6.13
C PHE A 324 -21.40 -16.88 -6.34
N VAL A 325 -20.82 -17.61 -7.27
CA VAL A 325 -21.20 -18.99 -7.59
C VAL A 325 -20.14 -19.92 -7.04
N SER A 326 -20.55 -20.86 -6.19
CA SER A 326 -19.69 -21.84 -5.56
C SER A 326 -19.81 -23.20 -6.23
N PHE A 327 -18.68 -23.88 -6.37
CA PHE A 327 -18.58 -25.21 -6.97
C PHE A 327 -18.13 -26.26 -5.94
N LYS A 328 -18.52 -27.52 -6.15
CA LYS A 328 -18.10 -28.67 -5.34
C LYS A 328 -16.61 -28.95 -5.48
N THR A 329 -16.03 -28.67 -6.64
CA THR A 329 -14.62 -28.96 -6.98
C THR A 329 -13.88 -27.68 -7.34
N ARG A 330 -12.58 -27.60 -6.99
CA ARG A 330 -11.70 -26.51 -7.43
C ARG A 330 -11.53 -26.47 -8.94
N TRP A 331 -11.53 -27.64 -9.57
CA TRP A 331 -11.45 -27.77 -11.02
C TRP A 331 -12.67 -27.14 -11.72
N GLY A 332 -13.89 -27.40 -11.23
CA GLY A 332 -15.10 -26.79 -11.78
C GLY A 332 -15.08 -25.26 -11.69
N ALA A 333 -14.64 -24.71 -10.54
CA ALA A 333 -14.45 -23.27 -10.40
C ALA A 333 -13.38 -22.73 -11.37
N ALA A 334 -12.27 -23.45 -11.56
CA ALA A 334 -11.21 -23.05 -12.49
C ALA A 334 -11.65 -23.02 -13.95
N VAL A 335 -12.42 -24.02 -14.38
CA VAL A 335 -13.00 -24.08 -15.72
C VAL A 335 -13.98 -22.92 -15.91
N CYS A 336 -14.89 -22.70 -14.96
CA CYS A 336 -15.85 -21.61 -15.02
C CYS A 336 -15.15 -20.23 -15.09
N ALA A 337 -14.13 -19.98 -14.28
CA ALA A 337 -13.46 -18.68 -14.23
C ALA A 337 -12.64 -18.35 -15.50
N GLN A 338 -12.21 -19.37 -16.27
CA GLN A 338 -11.32 -19.19 -17.43
C GLN A 338 -12.03 -19.32 -18.78
N THR A 339 -13.28 -19.78 -18.82
CA THR A 339 -14.03 -20.02 -20.05
C THR A 339 -15.05 -18.92 -20.32
N GLN A 340 -15.23 -18.60 -21.60
CA GLN A 340 -16.30 -17.71 -22.05
C GLN A 340 -17.64 -18.45 -21.96
N GLN A 341 -18.57 -17.93 -21.15
CA GLN A 341 -19.82 -18.63 -20.83
C GLN A 341 -20.90 -18.50 -21.91
N THR A 342 -20.93 -17.39 -22.66
CA THR A 342 -21.98 -17.11 -23.66
C THR A 342 -21.42 -16.47 -24.93
N ARG A 343 -22.22 -16.43 -26.00
CA ARG A 343 -21.87 -15.83 -27.30
C ARG A 343 -21.50 -14.35 -27.19
N ASN A 344 -22.13 -13.62 -26.26
CA ASN A 344 -21.83 -12.21 -26.02
C ASN A 344 -20.70 -12.08 -24.97
N PRO A 345 -19.52 -11.53 -25.31
CA PRO A 345 -18.39 -11.41 -24.39
C PRO A 345 -18.62 -10.41 -23.25
N THR A 346 -19.73 -9.67 -23.24
CA THR A 346 -20.05 -8.71 -22.18
C THR A 346 -21.02 -9.24 -21.14
N LEU A 347 -21.67 -10.39 -21.37
CA LEU A 347 -22.64 -10.99 -20.47
C LEU A 347 -22.03 -12.20 -19.78
N TRP A 348 -22.53 -12.55 -18.58
CA TRP A 348 -22.05 -13.70 -17.81
C TRP A 348 -20.54 -13.70 -17.62
N LEU A 349 -19.99 -12.55 -17.22
CA LEU A 349 -18.57 -12.36 -17.02
C LEU A 349 -18.13 -13.08 -15.74
N THR A 350 -17.26 -14.06 -15.88
CA THR A 350 -16.74 -14.88 -14.77
C THR A 350 -15.33 -14.44 -14.40
N GLU A 351 -15.13 -14.11 -13.13
CA GLU A 351 -13.82 -13.77 -12.56
C GLU A 351 -13.58 -14.64 -11.31
N TRP A 352 -12.33 -14.93 -10.98
CA TRP A 352 -12.01 -15.56 -9.70
C TRP A 352 -12.51 -14.67 -8.54
N ALA A 353 -13.31 -15.23 -7.64
CA ALA A 353 -13.76 -14.47 -6.48
C ALA A 353 -12.59 -14.25 -5.50
N SER A 354 -12.42 -13.02 -5.04
CA SER A 354 -11.47 -12.72 -3.96
C SER A 354 -11.91 -13.38 -2.65
N GLU A 355 -10.97 -13.56 -1.72
CA GLU A 355 -11.31 -14.03 -0.39
C GLU A 355 -12.33 -13.07 0.27
N PRO A 356 -13.32 -13.55 1.05
CA PRO A 356 -14.38 -12.68 1.60
C PRO A 356 -13.90 -11.45 2.38
N ARG A 357 -12.68 -11.51 2.96
CA ARG A 357 -12.02 -10.38 3.63
C ARG A 357 -11.44 -9.32 2.68
N ASP A 358 -11.11 -9.73 1.45
CA ASP A 358 -10.50 -8.89 0.42
C ASP A 358 -11.54 -8.33 -0.56
N VAL A 359 -12.78 -8.82 -0.52
CA VAL A 359 -13.89 -8.28 -1.29
C VAL A 359 -14.22 -6.87 -0.83
N TYR A 360 -14.03 -5.90 -1.73
CA TYR A 360 -14.49 -4.53 -1.51
C TYR A 360 -15.96 -4.36 -1.93
N TRP A 361 -16.85 -4.64 -0.98
CA TRP A 361 -18.30 -4.74 -1.18
C TRP A 361 -18.95 -3.52 -1.85
N ASP A 362 -18.52 -2.31 -1.50
CA ASP A 362 -19.12 -1.06 -1.98
C ASP A 362 -19.06 -0.94 -3.52
N ASN A 363 -18.04 -1.56 -4.16
CA ASN A 363 -17.84 -1.51 -5.61
C ASN A 363 -18.68 -2.53 -6.38
N LEU A 364 -19.20 -3.58 -5.72
CA LEU A 364 -20.02 -4.59 -6.40
C LEU A 364 -21.42 -4.06 -6.76
N ALA A 365 -21.85 -2.98 -6.12
CA ALA A 365 -23.08 -2.27 -6.44
C ALA A 365 -22.99 -1.35 -7.68
N ILE A 366 -21.84 -1.32 -8.38
CA ILE A 366 -21.64 -0.46 -9.55
C ILE A 366 -22.06 -1.24 -10.82
N PRO A 367 -23.01 -0.72 -11.63
CA PRO A 367 -23.37 -1.34 -12.89
C PRO A 367 -22.19 -1.42 -13.85
N TYR A 368 -22.07 -2.56 -14.56
CA TYR A 368 -20.93 -2.85 -15.44
C TYR A 368 -20.72 -1.78 -16.51
N VAL A 369 -21.79 -1.32 -17.15
CA VAL A 369 -21.74 -0.29 -18.22
C VAL A 369 -21.14 1.03 -17.73
N SER A 370 -21.34 1.37 -16.45
CA SER A 370 -20.80 2.61 -15.87
C SER A 370 -19.30 2.55 -15.59
N LEU A 371 -18.68 1.37 -15.60
CA LEU A 371 -17.25 1.19 -15.30
C LEU A 371 -16.37 1.88 -16.34
N THR A 372 -16.73 1.82 -17.63
CA THR A 372 -15.98 2.47 -18.71
C THR A 372 -15.98 3.99 -18.57
N ILE A 373 -17.14 4.58 -18.25
CA ILE A 373 -17.26 6.04 -18.04
C ILE A 373 -16.45 6.46 -16.81
N ARG A 374 -16.55 5.72 -15.71
CA ARG A 374 -15.77 6.01 -14.49
C ARG A 374 -14.27 5.92 -14.75
N ARG A 375 -13.81 4.92 -15.52
CA ARG A 375 -12.40 4.79 -15.91
C ARG A 375 -11.95 5.99 -16.73
N LEU A 376 -12.77 6.47 -17.67
CA LEU A 376 -12.48 7.66 -18.46
C LEU A 376 -12.38 8.92 -17.58
N ILE A 377 -13.34 9.13 -16.67
CA ILE A 377 -13.33 10.28 -15.74
C ILE A 377 -12.08 10.25 -14.87
N VAL A 378 -11.73 9.10 -14.30
CA VAL A 378 -10.51 8.94 -13.48
C VAL A 378 -9.25 9.17 -14.30
N ALA A 379 -9.19 8.71 -15.55
CA ALA A 379 -8.05 8.95 -16.43
C ALA A 379 -7.86 10.45 -16.73
N VAL A 380 -8.94 11.18 -17.02
CA VAL A 380 -8.91 12.63 -17.24
C VAL A 380 -8.51 13.38 -15.96
N ALA A 381 -9.07 12.99 -14.81
CA ALA A 381 -8.70 13.57 -13.51
C ALA A 381 -7.21 13.31 -13.19
N PHE A 382 -6.72 12.11 -13.46
CA PHE A 382 -5.31 11.76 -13.29
C PHE A 382 -4.40 12.57 -14.22
N PHE A 383 -4.81 12.78 -15.47
CA PHE A 383 -4.09 13.67 -16.38
C PHE A 383 -3.94 15.08 -15.79
N PHE A 384 -5.03 15.71 -15.34
CA PHE A 384 -4.95 17.02 -14.70
C PHE A 384 -4.12 17.03 -13.42
N LEU A 385 -4.22 15.98 -12.60
CA LEU A 385 -3.35 15.83 -11.43
C LEU A 385 -1.88 15.85 -11.83
N THR A 386 -1.47 15.06 -12.83
CA THR A 386 -0.07 15.03 -13.31
C THR A 386 0.37 16.36 -13.92
N PHE A 387 -0.52 17.03 -14.66
CA PHE A 387 -0.26 18.34 -15.26
C PHE A 387 -0.05 19.42 -14.18
N PHE A 388 -0.96 19.54 -13.23
CA PHE A 388 -0.84 20.51 -12.14
C PHE A 388 0.30 20.17 -11.16
N PHE A 389 0.69 18.90 -11.06
CA PHE A 389 1.85 18.50 -10.26
C PHE A 389 3.19 19.01 -10.83
N MET A 390 3.23 19.48 -12.08
CA MET A 390 4.42 20.18 -12.61
C MET A 390 4.73 21.47 -11.85
N ILE A 391 3.72 22.14 -11.27
CA ILE A 391 3.90 23.38 -10.50
C ILE A 391 4.78 23.16 -9.25
N PRO A 392 4.42 22.26 -8.30
CA PRO A 392 5.27 22.00 -7.14
C PRO A 392 6.63 21.42 -7.54
N VAL A 393 6.71 20.59 -8.58
CA VAL A 393 7.99 20.07 -9.09
C VAL A 393 8.90 21.22 -9.56
N THR A 394 8.36 22.19 -10.31
CA THR A 394 9.13 23.35 -10.77
C THR A 394 9.56 24.25 -9.62
N ILE A 395 8.73 24.38 -8.58
CA ILE A 395 9.11 25.11 -7.35
C ILE A 395 10.28 24.43 -6.65
N VAL A 396 10.21 23.12 -6.42
CA VAL A 396 11.30 22.35 -5.79
C VAL A 396 12.58 22.41 -6.64
N GLN A 397 12.47 22.25 -7.96
CA GLN A 397 13.62 22.38 -8.87
C GLN A 397 14.22 23.79 -8.85
N SER A 398 13.40 24.85 -8.76
CA SER A 398 13.90 26.23 -8.64
C SER A 398 14.63 26.48 -7.32
N LEU A 399 14.25 25.80 -6.24
CA LEU A 399 14.95 25.84 -4.95
C LEU A 399 16.25 25.01 -4.96
N ALA A 400 16.39 24.05 -5.88
CA ALA A 400 17.60 23.24 -6.00
C ALA A 400 18.73 23.96 -6.78
N ASN A 401 18.43 25.07 -7.47
CA ASN A 401 19.43 25.86 -8.18
C ASN A 401 19.63 27.23 -7.51
N ILE A 402 20.86 27.56 -7.14
CA ILE A 402 21.22 28.81 -6.43
C ILE A 402 20.83 30.04 -7.26
N GLU A 403 21.09 30.03 -8.57
CA GLU A 403 20.65 31.09 -9.49
C GLU A 403 19.12 31.23 -9.56
N GLY A 404 18.40 30.11 -9.37
CA GLY A 404 16.93 30.08 -9.32
C GLY A 404 16.39 30.69 -8.01
N ILE A 405 17.06 30.45 -6.89
CA ILE A 405 16.78 31.07 -5.59
C ILE A 405 17.05 32.57 -5.65
N GLU A 406 18.19 32.97 -6.20
CA GLU A 406 18.61 34.37 -6.32
C GLU A 406 17.60 35.21 -7.12
N LYS A 407 17.01 34.60 -8.16
CA LYS A 407 16.01 35.23 -9.04
C LYS A 407 14.62 35.31 -8.42
N ARG A 408 14.22 34.31 -7.61
CA ARG A 408 12.85 34.18 -7.08
C ARG A 408 12.70 34.69 -5.65
N VAL A 409 13.80 34.74 -4.89
CA VAL A 409 13.85 35.12 -3.48
C VAL A 409 15.00 36.13 -3.29
N PRO A 410 14.88 37.37 -3.82
CA PRO A 410 15.98 38.33 -3.86
C PRO A 410 16.46 38.80 -2.47
N PHE A 411 15.68 38.60 -1.40
CA PHE A 411 16.09 38.93 -0.04
C PHE A 411 17.14 37.97 0.55
N LEU A 412 17.36 36.79 -0.05
CA LEU A 412 18.41 35.85 0.34
C LEU A 412 19.76 36.14 -0.32
N LYS A 413 19.81 37.02 -1.34
CA LYS A 413 21.05 37.45 -2.01
C LYS A 413 22.19 37.80 -1.03
N PRO A 414 21.96 38.59 0.04
CA PRO A 414 23.03 39.00 0.95
C PRO A 414 23.62 37.85 1.79
N VAL A 415 22.90 36.74 1.94
CA VAL A 415 23.31 35.54 2.69
C VAL A 415 23.97 34.51 1.77
N ILE A 416 23.66 34.57 0.48
CA ILE A 416 24.19 33.66 -0.55
C ILE A 416 25.52 34.19 -1.14
N GLU A 417 25.71 35.51 -1.20
CA GLU A 417 26.91 36.16 -1.74
C GLU A 417 28.02 36.41 -0.69
N THR A 418 27.72 36.25 0.61
CA THR A 418 28.70 36.19 1.71
C THR A 418 29.29 34.81 1.88
#